data_AF-A0A143HIM8-F1
#
_entry.id   AF-A0A143HIM8-F1
#
_cell.length_a   1.000
_cell.length_b   1.000
_cell.length_c   1.000
_cell.angle_alpha   90.00
_cell.angle_beta   90.00
_cell.angle_gamma   90.00
#
_symmetry.space_group_name_H-M   'P 1'
#
loop_
_entity.id
_entity.type
_entity.pdbx_description
1 polymer ?
#
loop_
_entity_poly.entity_id
_entity_poly.type
_entity_poly.pdbx_seq_one_letter_code
_entity_poly.pdbx_strand_id
1 'polypeptide(L)'
;MRWIVLALLFANIGLYAWFQMAANSASKPVGSDRQSVQTQGAPIQLVREVATDQLKPIREKRKPERKGAPPASEGTLCTLLGPFTEEYQGLNIVERLAALQVDGRLREIEMQGQMRYWVFLAPLGSKREAFNKLRELQAAGVDSYVIPKGSLTNGISFGIFSERARAESLKRKLRQQGIDAQSREEPETYLERWVVLSPGAAAGLAESFWAQLQSEYPELDRRQNLCSEVIDD
;
A
#
# COMPACT_ATOMS: atom_id res chain seq x y z
N MET A 1 -22.49 -19.37 -36.73
CA MET A 1 -22.23 -17.95 -36.36
C MET A 1 -23.44 -17.31 -35.67
N ARG A 2 -24.59 -17.10 -36.35
CA ARG A 2 -25.77 -16.43 -35.76
C ARG A 2 -26.38 -17.15 -34.53
N TRP A 3 -26.44 -18.47 -34.57
CA TRP A 3 -26.98 -19.29 -33.47
C TRP A 3 -26.13 -19.26 -32.19
N ILE A 4 -24.81 -19.12 -32.33
CA ILE A 4 -23.89 -19.00 -31.19
C ILE A 4 -24.11 -17.66 -30.49
N VAL A 5 -24.29 -16.58 -31.26
CA VAL A 5 -24.58 -15.24 -30.71
C VAL A 5 -25.91 -15.24 -29.97
N LEU A 6 -26.96 -15.88 -30.54
CA LEU A 6 -28.25 -15.99 -29.86
C LEU A 6 -28.16 -16.83 -28.58
N ALA A 7 -27.45 -17.95 -28.60
CA ALA A 7 -27.24 -18.79 -27.42
C ALA A 7 -26.51 -18.03 -26.30
N LEU A 8 -25.44 -17.30 -26.65
CA LEU A 8 -24.70 -16.46 -25.70
C LEU A 8 -25.55 -15.30 -25.17
N LEU A 9 -26.38 -14.68 -26.00
CA LEU A 9 -27.29 -13.61 -25.58
C LEU A 9 -28.28 -14.13 -24.52
N PHE A 10 -28.94 -15.27 -24.77
CA PHE A 10 -29.87 -15.86 -23.82
C PHE A 10 -29.18 -16.32 -22.52
N ALA A 11 -27.98 -16.88 -22.61
CA ALA A 11 -27.21 -17.28 -21.44
C ALA A 11 -26.85 -16.07 -20.54
N ASN A 12 -26.40 -14.95 -21.15
CA ASN A 12 -26.08 -13.73 -20.41
C ASN A 12 -27.33 -13.10 -19.77
N ILE A 13 -28.47 -13.09 -20.47
CA ILE A 13 -29.75 -12.60 -19.91
C ILE A 13 -30.21 -13.46 -18.73
N GLY A 14 -30.11 -14.79 -18.85
CA GLY A 14 -30.44 -15.71 -17.76
C GLY A 14 -29.54 -15.50 -16.53
N LEU A 15 -28.23 -15.35 -16.73
CA LEU A 15 -27.27 -15.04 -15.67
C LEU A 15 -27.57 -13.70 -14.98
N TYR A 16 -27.88 -12.67 -15.77
CA TYR A 16 -28.24 -11.36 -15.25
C TYR A 16 -29.52 -11.40 -14.39
N ALA A 17 -30.56 -12.10 -14.86
CA ALA A 17 -31.80 -12.27 -14.11
C ALA A 17 -31.57 -13.04 -12.80
N TRP A 18 -30.72 -14.08 -12.82
CA TRP A 18 -30.34 -14.83 -11.62
C TRP A 18 -29.63 -13.93 -10.60
N PHE A 19 -28.67 -13.11 -11.04
CA PHE A 19 -27.93 -12.21 -10.14
C PHE A 19 -28.82 -11.15 -9.51
N GLN A 20 -29.77 -10.58 -10.25
CA GLN A 20 -30.74 -9.62 -9.72
C GLN A 20 -31.67 -10.25 -8.67
N MET A 21 -32.02 -11.53 -8.85
CA MET A 21 -32.85 -12.27 -7.90
C MET A 21 -32.06 -12.65 -6.64
N ALA A 22 -30.76 -12.96 -6.77
CA ALA A 22 -29.87 -13.21 -5.64
C ALA A 22 -29.52 -11.92 -4.85
N ALA A 23 -29.38 -10.77 -5.53
CA ALA A 23 -29.07 -9.48 -4.92
C ALA A 23 -30.21 -8.92 -4.04
N ASN A 24 -31.46 -9.39 -4.23
CA ASN A 24 -32.61 -9.02 -3.40
C ASN A 24 -32.68 -9.76 -2.06
N SER A 25 -31.75 -10.69 -1.79
CA SER A 25 -31.55 -11.23 -0.45
C SER A 25 -30.78 -10.22 0.39
N ALA A 26 -31.47 -9.15 0.80
CA ALA A 26 -30.96 -8.11 1.67
C ALA A 26 -30.36 -8.70 2.96
N SER A 27 -29.07 -8.45 3.18
CA SER A 27 -28.43 -8.65 4.48
C SER A 27 -29.26 -7.92 5.53
N LYS A 28 -29.75 -8.66 6.53
CA LYS A 28 -30.36 -8.06 7.72
C LYS A 28 -29.34 -7.06 8.31
N PRO A 29 -29.71 -5.80 8.58
CA PRO A 29 -28.82 -4.92 9.30
C PRO A 29 -28.57 -5.54 10.68
N VAL A 30 -27.32 -5.90 10.95
CA VAL A 30 -26.87 -6.23 12.31
C VAL A 30 -27.18 -4.99 13.14
N GLY A 31 -28.05 -5.15 14.13
CA GLY A 31 -28.36 -4.10 15.07
C GLY A 31 -27.06 -3.57 15.65
N SER A 32 -26.81 -2.27 15.44
CA SER A 32 -25.75 -1.55 16.13
C SER A 32 -26.12 -1.54 17.60
N ASP A 33 -25.70 -2.57 18.32
CA ASP A 33 -25.67 -2.55 19.77
C ASP A 33 -24.65 -1.48 20.14
N ARG A 34 -25.15 -0.27 20.39
CA ARG A 34 -24.37 0.82 20.98
C ARG A 34 -24.08 0.38 22.41
N GLN A 35 -23.05 -0.43 22.58
CA GLN A 35 -22.34 -0.49 23.84
C GLN A 35 -21.78 0.91 24.08
N SER A 36 -22.46 1.61 24.98
CA SER A 36 -21.96 2.81 25.63
C SER A 36 -20.60 2.48 26.23
N VAL A 37 -19.53 2.92 25.57
CA VAL A 37 -18.20 2.95 26.18
C VAL A 37 -18.30 3.90 27.37
N GLN A 38 -18.32 3.31 28.55
CA GLN A 38 -18.30 4.01 29.81
C GLN A 38 -16.88 4.57 29.95
N THR A 39 -16.71 5.86 29.65
CA THR A 39 -15.44 6.58 29.79
C THR A 39 -15.13 6.76 31.29
N GLN A 40 -14.67 5.69 31.94
CA GLN A 40 -13.98 5.79 33.22
C GLN A 40 -12.48 5.89 32.94
N GLY A 41 -12.07 7.04 32.42
CA GLY A 41 -10.67 7.43 32.27
C GLY A 41 -10.50 8.82 32.83
N ALA A 42 -9.51 9.00 33.72
CA ALA A 42 -9.16 10.31 34.24
C ALA A 42 -8.84 11.28 33.08
N PRO A 43 -9.24 12.56 33.16
CA PRO A 43 -9.00 13.51 32.08
C PRO A 43 -7.50 13.68 31.84
N ILE A 44 -7.10 13.66 30.57
CA ILE A 44 -5.74 14.00 30.15
C ILE A 44 -5.52 15.49 30.43
N GLN A 45 -4.69 15.80 31.41
CA GLN A 45 -4.24 17.17 31.70
C GLN A 45 -3.05 17.54 30.83
N LEU A 46 -3.13 18.74 30.23
CA LEU A 46 -2.06 19.30 29.42
C LEU A 46 -0.91 19.77 30.31
N VAL A 47 0.34 19.63 29.84
CA VAL A 47 1.56 20.04 30.58
C VAL A 47 1.54 21.52 31.00
N ARG A 48 0.71 22.36 30.37
CA ARG A 48 0.50 23.77 30.73
C ARG A 48 -0.34 23.98 32.00
N GLU A 49 -1.02 22.96 32.51
CA GLU A 49 -1.94 23.07 33.64
C GLU A 49 -1.29 22.73 34.99
N VAL A 50 -0.03 22.30 35.00
CA VAL A 50 0.75 22.10 36.23
C VAL A 50 1.39 23.42 36.65
N ALA A 51 1.00 23.93 37.82
CA ALA A 51 1.64 25.08 38.45
C ALA A 51 3.15 24.83 38.59
N THR A 52 3.95 25.79 38.11
CA THR A 52 5.42 25.73 38.03
C THR A 52 6.12 25.43 39.36
N ASP A 53 5.43 25.62 40.48
CA ASP A 53 5.98 25.44 41.83
C ASP A 53 6.12 23.97 42.25
N GLN A 54 5.61 23.02 41.46
CA GLN A 54 5.78 21.57 41.72
C GLN A 54 6.87 20.90 40.86
N LEU A 55 7.56 21.64 40.00
CA LEU A 55 8.63 21.10 39.16
C LEU A 55 9.95 21.05 39.94
N LYS A 56 10.37 19.85 40.39
CA LYS A 56 11.72 19.65 40.92
C LYS A 56 12.75 19.84 39.80
N PRO A 57 13.80 20.67 39.98
CA PRO A 57 14.80 20.88 38.95
C PRO A 57 15.64 19.62 38.75
N ILE A 58 15.58 19.04 37.54
CA ILE A 58 16.49 17.98 37.11
C ILE A 58 17.85 18.63 36.85
N ARG A 59 18.85 18.19 37.62
CA ARG A 59 20.25 18.56 37.48
C ARG A 59 20.74 18.19 36.07
N GLU A 60 21.22 19.21 35.37
CA GLU A 60 21.75 19.18 34.02
C GLU A 60 22.84 18.10 33.87
N LYS A 61 22.53 16.98 33.20
CA LYS A 61 23.53 16.02 32.74
C LYS A 61 23.91 16.37 31.30
N ARG A 62 25.13 16.86 31.17
CA ARG A 62 26.06 16.85 30.02
C ARG A 62 25.47 16.70 28.61
N LYS A 63 25.77 17.73 27.81
CA LYS A 63 26.13 17.75 26.38
C LYS A 63 25.87 16.43 25.62
N PRO A 64 24.95 16.41 24.64
CA PRO A 64 24.76 15.22 23.83
C PRO A 64 26.01 15.04 22.97
N GLU A 65 26.80 14.03 23.30
CA GLU A 65 27.55 13.30 22.27
C GLU A 65 26.55 12.95 21.17
N ARG A 66 26.99 13.15 19.92
CA ARG A 66 26.32 12.65 18.72
C ARG A 66 25.89 11.22 19.02
N LYS A 67 24.59 11.01 19.25
CA LYS A 67 23.99 9.70 19.14
C LYS A 67 24.38 9.25 17.74
N GLY A 68 25.26 8.26 17.68
CA GLY A 68 25.40 7.45 16.48
C GLY A 68 24.00 7.05 16.04
N ALA A 69 23.86 6.80 14.73
CA ALA A 69 22.72 6.10 14.20
C ALA A 69 22.26 5.00 15.19
N PRO A 70 20.93 4.78 15.35
CA PRO A 70 20.46 3.67 16.15
C PRO A 70 21.31 2.45 15.79
N PRO A 71 21.82 1.67 16.76
CA PRO A 71 22.48 0.43 16.40
C PRO A 71 21.51 -0.29 15.47
N ALA A 72 21.99 -0.65 14.28
CA ALA A 72 21.26 -1.54 13.40
C ALA A 72 20.75 -2.64 14.32
N SER A 73 19.42 -2.73 14.46
CA SER A 73 18.84 -3.80 15.23
C SER A 73 19.55 -5.07 14.74
N GLU A 74 20.09 -5.86 15.66
CA GLU A 74 20.33 -7.28 15.39
C GLU A 74 18.93 -7.90 15.19
N GLY A 75 18.30 -7.50 14.10
CA GLY A 75 16.96 -7.81 13.74
C GLY A 75 17.00 -9.17 13.10
N THR A 76 16.14 -10.04 13.57
CA THR A 76 16.04 -11.38 13.04
C THR A 76 15.69 -11.29 11.55
N LEU A 77 16.50 -11.94 10.70
CA LEU A 77 16.29 -11.98 9.26
C LEU A 77 15.39 -13.14 8.87
N CYS A 78 14.39 -12.85 8.06
CA CYS A 78 13.49 -13.80 7.44
C CYS A 78 13.92 -14.04 6.00
N THR A 79 13.78 -15.27 5.52
CA THR A 79 14.07 -15.61 4.12
C THR A 79 12.78 -15.53 3.32
N LEU A 80 12.81 -14.81 2.20
CA LEU A 80 11.70 -14.63 1.29
C LEU A 80 12.00 -15.39 -0.01
N LEU A 81 11.01 -16.15 -0.48
CA LEU A 81 11.03 -16.90 -1.74
C LEU A 81 9.94 -16.35 -2.66
N GLY A 82 10.29 -15.99 -3.90
CA GLY A 82 9.36 -15.33 -4.83
C GLY A 82 10.09 -14.41 -5.81
N PRO A 83 9.41 -13.46 -6.46
CA PRO A 83 7.98 -13.18 -6.36
C PRO A 83 7.14 -14.19 -7.15
N PHE A 84 5.94 -14.52 -6.66
CA PHE A 84 4.98 -15.37 -7.37
C PHE A 84 3.94 -14.51 -8.08
N THR A 85 3.75 -14.73 -9.39
CA THR A 85 2.68 -14.05 -10.14
C THR A 85 1.32 -14.51 -9.66
N GLU A 86 1.16 -15.84 -9.51
CA GLU A 86 -0.11 -16.47 -9.14
C GLU A 86 -0.07 -16.99 -7.70
N GLU A 87 -1.15 -16.78 -6.95
CA GLU A 87 -1.23 -17.17 -5.54
C GLU A 87 -1.01 -18.67 -5.32
N TYR A 88 -1.57 -19.50 -6.19
CA TYR A 88 -1.46 -20.97 -6.07
C TYR A 88 -0.01 -21.47 -6.16
N GLN A 89 0.87 -20.76 -6.86
CA GLN A 89 2.29 -21.14 -6.97
C GLN A 89 2.97 -21.01 -5.61
N GLY A 90 2.74 -19.89 -4.91
CA GLY A 90 3.25 -19.67 -3.56
C GLY A 90 2.65 -20.65 -2.55
N LEU A 91 1.33 -20.92 -2.63
CA LEU A 91 0.67 -21.89 -1.74
C LEU A 91 1.21 -23.31 -1.91
N ASN A 92 1.50 -23.74 -3.15
CA ASN A 92 2.13 -25.04 -3.40
C ASN A 92 3.48 -25.18 -2.68
N ILE A 93 4.29 -24.11 -2.70
CA ILE A 93 5.57 -24.10 -1.96
C ILE A 93 5.34 -24.17 -0.45
N VAL A 94 4.36 -23.44 0.08
CA VAL A 94 3.98 -23.51 1.50
C VAL A 94 3.61 -24.94 1.92
N GLU A 95 2.81 -25.65 1.12
CA GLU A 95 2.43 -27.05 1.40
C GLU A 95 3.63 -27.99 1.40
N ARG A 96 4.57 -27.81 0.45
CA ARG A 96 5.82 -28.60 0.40
C ARG A 96 6.71 -28.33 1.60
N LEU A 97 6.83 -27.08 2.03
CA LEU A 97 7.59 -26.70 3.22
C LEU A 97 6.98 -27.32 4.48
N ALA A 98 5.65 -27.34 4.59
CA ALA A 98 4.95 -27.99 5.69
C ALA A 98 5.23 -29.49 5.77
N ALA A 99 5.33 -30.18 4.62
CA ALA A 99 5.72 -31.59 4.57
C ALA A 99 7.16 -31.83 5.07
N LEU A 100 8.02 -30.81 4.99
CA LEU A 100 9.39 -30.81 5.52
C LEU A 100 9.47 -30.26 6.95
N GLN A 101 8.33 -30.01 7.60
CA GLN A 101 8.24 -29.40 8.94
C GLN A 101 8.88 -28.00 9.02
N VAL A 102 8.89 -27.28 7.89
CA VAL A 102 9.39 -25.91 7.78
C VAL A 102 8.20 -24.94 7.73
N ASP A 103 8.14 -24.00 8.68
CA ASP A 103 7.09 -22.98 8.71
C ASP A 103 7.36 -21.89 7.65
N GLY A 104 6.40 -21.72 6.76
CA GLY A 104 6.42 -20.73 5.69
C GLY A 104 5.01 -20.21 5.43
N ARG A 105 4.90 -18.91 5.14
CA ARG A 105 3.60 -18.28 4.85
C ARG A 105 3.66 -17.44 3.60
N LEU A 106 2.65 -17.55 2.76
CA LEU A 106 2.47 -16.66 1.61
C LEU A 106 2.02 -15.28 2.13
N ARG A 107 2.70 -14.23 1.69
CA ARG A 107 2.43 -12.84 2.05
C ARG A 107 2.47 -11.95 0.81
N GLU A 108 1.63 -10.94 0.79
CA GLU A 108 1.74 -9.82 -0.14
C GLU A 108 2.59 -8.73 0.53
N ILE A 109 3.72 -8.40 -0.09
CA ILE A 109 4.69 -7.44 0.44
C ILE A 109 4.72 -6.24 -0.50
N GLU A 110 4.60 -5.04 0.07
CA GLU A 110 4.73 -3.79 -0.69
C GLU A 110 6.19 -3.56 -1.07
N MET A 111 6.41 -3.36 -2.37
CA MET A 111 7.71 -3.18 -2.98
C MET A 111 7.79 -1.80 -3.62
N GLN A 112 8.96 -1.18 -3.48
CA GLN A 112 9.28 0.04 -4.20
C GLN A 112 9.79 -0.31 -5.59
N GLY A 113 9.09 0.18 -6.59
CA GLY A 113 9.43 0.09 -8.00
C GLY A 113 10.20 1.30 -8.49
N GLN A 114 10.09 1.52 -9.80
CA GLN A 114 10.71 2.65 -10.47
C GLN A 114 10.16 4.00 -9.98
N MET A 115 11.00 5.02 -10.03
CA MET A 115 10.59 6.39 -9.73
C MET A 115 9.56 6.88 -10.76
N ARG A 116 8.48 7.46 -10.26
CA ARG A 116 7.44 8.12 -11.05
C ARG A 116 7.43 9.61 -10.77
N TYR A 117 7.01 10.37 -11.76
CA TYR A 117 6.97 11.82 -11.73
C TYR A 117 5.53 12.28 -11.82
N TRP A 118 5.00 12.77 -10.71
CA TRP A 118 3.61 13.23 -10.62
C TRP A 118 3.56 14.74 -10.84
N VAL A 119 2.78 15.20 -11.83
CA VAL A 119 2.48 16.63 -12.06
C VAL A 119 1.12 16.96 -11.46
N PHE A 120 1.06 17.94 -10.57
CA PHE A 120 -0.16 18.28 -9.83
C PHE A 120 -0.26 19.77 -9.48
N LEU A 121 -1.46 20.21 -9.14
CA LEU A 121 -1.77 21.46 -8.43
C LEU A 121 -1.92 21.15 -6.95
N ALA A 122 -1.37 22.01 -6.10
CA ALA A 122 -1.41 21.84 -4.64
C ALA A 122 -2.84 21.65 -4.10
N PRO A 123 -2.99 20.95 -2.95
CA PRO A 123 -4.26 20.79 -2.26
C PRO A 123 -5.03 22.10 -2.07
N LEU A 124 -6.30 22.08 -2.43
CA LEU A 124 -7.22 23.20 -2.20
C LEU A 124 -7.90 23.08 -0.83
N GLY A 125 -8.47 24.18 -0.35
CA GLY A 125 -9.01 24.30 1.01
C GLY A 125 -10.19 23.36 1.31
N SER A 126 -10.87 22.87 0.28
CA SER A 126 -11.90 21.85 0.42
C SER A 126 -12.08 20.99 -0.82
N LYS A 127 -12.71 19.83 -0.65
CA LYS A 127 -13.15 18.97 -1.77
C LYS A 127 -14.00 19.74 -2.78
N ARG A 128 -14.91 20.59 -2.30
CA ARG A 128 -15.78 21.43 -3.15
C ARG A 128 -14.97 22.39 -4.02
N GLU A 129 -13.97 23.05 -3.45
CA GLU A 129 -13.05 23.92 -4.20
C GLU A 129 -12.27 23.15 -5.25
N ALA A 130 -11.79 21.95 -4.92
CA ALA A 130 -11.12 21.08 -5.87
C ALA A 130 -12.02 20.73 -7.07
N PHE A 131 -13.28 20.37 -6.83
CA PHE A 131 -14.22 20.11 -7.94
C PHE A 131 -14.58 21.36 -8.74
N ASN A 132 -14.61 22.54 -8.11
CA ASN A 132 -14.82 23.79 -8.84
C ASN A 132 -13.63 24.08 -9.76
N LYS A 133 -12.40 23.95 -9.24
CA LYS A 133 -11.17 24.17 -10.01
C LYS A 133 -11.00 23.13 -11.12
N LEU A 134 -11.36 21.88 -10.86
CA LEU A 134 -11.42 20.81 -11.87
C LEU A 134 -12.27 21.24 -13.08
N ARG A 135 -13.49 21.72 -12.85
CA ARG A 135 -14.40 22.13 -13.93
C ARG A 135 -13.85 23.31 -14.73
N GLU A 136 -13.23 24.27 -14.05
CA GLU A 136 -12.56 25.41 -14.69
C GLU A 136 -11.44 24.94 -15.63
N LEU A 137 -10.58 24.02 -15.16
CA LEU A 137 -9.45 23.48 -15.93
C LEU A 137 -9.92 22.63 -17.12
N GLN A 138 -10.92 21.77 -16.93
CA GLN A 138 -11.49 20.96 -18.01
C GLN A 138 -12.18 21.84 -19.07
N ALA A 139 -12.88 22.90 -18.66
CA ALA A 139 -13.46 23.87 -19.60
C ALA A 139 -12.39 24.62 -20.41
N ALA A 140 -11.19 24.82 -19.83
CA ALA A 140 -10.02 25.35 -20.54
C ALA A 140 -9.29 24.30 -21.40
N GLY A 141 -9.83 23.07 -21.52
CA GLY A 141 -9.25 21.98 -22.31
C GLY A 141 -8.03 21.32 -21.66
N VAL A 142 -7.84 21.48 -20.35
CA VAL A 142 -6.75 20.87 -19.60
C VAL A 142 -7.23 19.57 -18.94
N ASP A 143 -6.61 18.46 -19.33
CA ASP A 143 -6.88 17.16 -18.72
C ASP A 143 -6.44 17.17 -17.24
N SER A 144 -7.38 16.85 -16.36
CA SER A 144 -7.24 17.06 -14.92
C SER A 144 -8.17 16.17 -14.11
N TYR A 145 -7.72 15.78 -12.91
CA TYR A 145 -8.43 14.88 -12.00
C TYR A 145 -8.22 15.29 -10.53
N VAL A 146 -9.22 15.12 -9.67
CA VAL A 146 -9.08 15.40 -8.22
C VAL A 146 -8.40 14.23 -7.51
N ILE A 147 -7.42 14.53 -6.66
CA ILE A 147 -6.71 13.53 -5.85
C ILE A 147 -7.54 13.18 -4.60
N PRO A 148 -7.99 11.92 -4.44
CA PRO A 148 -8.97 11.57 -3.42
C PRO A 148 -8.39 11.29 -2.02
N LYS A 149 -7.12 10.89 -1.94
CA LYS A 149 -6.46 10.42 -0.71
C LYS A 149 -4.96 10.73 -0.73
N GLY A 150 -4.32 10.58 0.43
CA GLY A 150 -2.88 10.78 0.60
C GLY A 150 -2.50 12.22 0.97
N SER A 151 -1.20 12.52 0.94
CA SER A 151 -0.67 13.85 1.30
C SER A 151 -1.12 14.97 0.36
N LEU A 152 -1.56 14.63 -0.86
CA LEU A 152 -2.05 15.56 -1.88
C LEU A 152 -3.58 15.58 -2.01
N THR A 153 -4.31 15.11 -1.00
CA THR A 153 -5.80 15.09 -1.01
C THR A 153 -6.37 16.48 -1.33
N ASN A 154 -7.41 16.53 -2.16
CA ASN A 154 -8.00 17.77 -2.71
C ASN A 154 -7.08 18.56 -3.66
N GLY A 155 -5.92 18.02 -4.04
CA GLY A 155 -5.12 18.55 -5.16
C GLY A 155 -5.70 18.15 -6.51
N ILE A 156 -5.14 18.71 -7.59
CA ILE A 156 -5.49 18.35 -8.97
C ILE A 156 -4.32 17.64 -9.62
N SER A 157 -4.49 16.40 -10.07
CA SER A 157 -3.51 15.67 -10.86
C SER A 157 -3.65 16.03 -12.34
N PHE A 158 -2.51 16.26 -12.99
CA PHE A 158 -2.40 16.43 -14.45
C PHE A 158 -1.75 15.22 -15.14
N GLY A 159 -1.26 14.25 -14.37
CA GLY A 159 -0.67 13.01 -14.89
C GLY A 159 0.54 12.53 -14.09
N ILE A 160 0.80 11.23 -14.20
CA ILE A 160 1.97 10.53 -13.63
C ILE A 160 2.79 9.97 -14.79
N PHE A 161 4.09 10.21 -14.78
CA PHE A 161 5.01 9.87 -15.87
C PHE A 161 6.15 8.98 -15.37
N SER A 162 6.62 8.04 -16.21
CA SER A 162 7.87 7.29 -15.97
C SER A 162 9.12 8.15 -16.22
N GLU A 163 9.04 9.09 -17.16
CA GLU A 163 10.17 9.93 -17.56
C GLU A 163 10.07 11.33 -16.97
N ARG A 164 11.13 11.76 -16.27
CA ARG A 164 11.25 13.12 -15.72
C ARG A 164 11.04 14.21 -16.76
N ALA A 165 11.62 14.03 -17.94
CA ALA A 165 11.58 15.03 -19.01
C ALA A 165 10.14 15.34 -19.48
N ARG A 166 9.28 14.32 -19.54
CA ARG A 166 7.87 14.48 -19.94
C ARG A 166 7.08 15.23 -18.88
N ALA A 167 7.23 14.87 -17.60
CA ALA A 167 6.59 15.57 -16.49
C ALA A 167 7.01 17.05 -16.44
N GLU A 168 8.31 17.33 -16.57
CA GLU A 168 8.84 18.69 -16.59
C GLU A 168 8.34 19.50 -17.79
N SER A 169 8.21 18.87 -18.96
CA SER A 169 7.63 19.50 -20.14
C SER A 169 6.17 19.89 -19.93
N LEU A 170 5.35 19.00 -19.38
CA LEU A 170 3.95 19.30 -19.04
C LEU A 170 3.85 20.41 -17.99
N LYS A 171 4.67 20.36 -16.93
CA LYS A 171 4.71 21.40 -15.89
C LYS A 171 4.98 22.78 -16.49
N ARG A 172 5.97 22.89 -17.39
CA ARG A 172 6.29 24.16 -18.09
C ARG A 172 5.13 24.63 -18.95
N LYS A 173 4.49 23.72 -19.71
CA LYS A 173 3.32 24.05 -20.53
C LYS A 173 2.16 24.60 -19.69
N LEU A 174 1.84 23.95 -18.58
CA LEU A 174 0.79 24.39 -17.66
C LEU A 174 1.12 25.76 -17.04
N ARG A 175 2.38 25.99 -16.66
CA ARG A 175 2.82 27.31 -16.15
C ARG A 175 2.71 28.42 -17.18
N GLN A 176 3.00 28.14 -18.45
CA GLN A 176 2.79 29.11 -19.53
C GLN A 176 1.31 29.44 -19.74
N GLN A 177 0.39 28.55 -19.34
CA GLN A 177 -1.05 28.77 -19.34
C GLN A 177 -1.55 29.43 -18.03
N GLY A 178 -0.65 29.87 -17.14
CA GLY A 178 -0.99 30.52 -15.88
C GLY A 178 -1.39 29.56 -14.74
N ILE A 179 -1.16 28.25 -14.91
CA ILE A 179 -1.44 27.24 -13.90
C ILE A 179 -0.16 26.96 -13.11
N ASP A 180 -0.17 27.16 -11.79
CA ASP A 180 0.99 26.85 -10.93
C ASP A 180 1.13 25.35 -10.66
N ALA A 181 1.41 24.60 -11.71
CA ALA A 181 1.68 23.18 -11.62
C ALA A 181 3.04 22.91 -10.93
N GLN A 182 3.05 21.90 -10.08
CA GLN A 182 4.20 21.39 -9.36
C GLN A 182 4.48 19.95 -9.80
N SER A 183 5.69 19.47 -9.53
CA SER A 183 6.09 18.09 -9.83
C SER A 183 6.79 17.47 -8.63
N ARG A 184 6.45 16.23 -8.31
CA ARG A 184 7.09 15.42 -7.26
C ARG A 184 7.57 14.10 -7.84
N GLU A 185 8.74 13.65 -7.37
CA GLU A 185 9.25 12.31 -7.61
C GLU A 185 8.76 11.39 -6.49
N GLU A 186 8.19 10.24 -6.83
CA GLU A 186 7.70 9.28 -5.87
C GLU A 186 7.92 7.86 -6.41
N PRO A 187 8.45 6.92 -5.60
CA PRO A 187 8.56 5.54 -6.03
C PRO A 187 7.17 4.97 -6.29
N GLU A 188 7.02 4.24 -7.40
CA GLU A 188 5.85 3.40 -7.62
C GLU A 188 5.82 2.31 -6.55
N THR A 189 4.72 2.17 -5.82
CA THR A 189 4.54 1.02 -4.92
C THR A 189 3.66 -0.02 -5.58
N TYR A 190 4.06 -1.29 -5.48
CA TYR A 190 3.30 -2.43 -5.98
C TYR A 190 3.41 -3.60 -5.00
N LEU A 191 2.44 -4.51 -5.03
CA LEU A 191 2.45 -5.69 -4.17
C LEU A 191 3.08 -6.86 -4.92
N GLU A 192 4.00 -7.55 -4.27
CA GLU A 192 4.55 -8.82 -4.73
C GLU A 192 4.16 -9.95 -3.76
N ARG A 193 3.98 -11.17 -4.27
CA ARG A 193 3.70 -12.34 -3.44
C ARG A 193 4.97 -13.10 -3.10
N TRP A 194 5.24 -13.27 -1.82
CA TRP A 194 6.43 -13.94 -1.32
C TRP A 194 6.05 -15.00 -0.29
N VAL A 195 6.71 -16.15 -0.36
CA VAL A 195 6.69 -17.11 0.74
C VAL A 195 7.77 -16.72 1.73
N VAL A 196 7.36 -16.33 2.93
CA VAL A 196 8.24 -15.90 4.02
C VAL A 196 8.48 -17.08 4.95
N LEU A 197 9.75 -17.46 5.10
CA LEU A 197 10.21 -18.47 6.03
C LEU A 197 10.58 -17.85 7.38
N SER A 198 10.27 -18.57 8.44
CA SER A 198 10.71 -18.22 9.80
C SER A 198 12.24 -18.13 9.90
N PRO A 199 12.77 -17.31 10.83
CA PRO A 199 14.20 -17.18 11.07
C PRO A 199 14.95 -18.50 11.17
N GLY A 200 16.04 -18.64 10.42
CA GLY A 200 16.86 -19.87 10.44
C GLY A 200 16.22 -21.11 9.82
N ALA A 201 14.92 -21.09 9.47
CA ALA A 201 14.23 -22.24 8.91
C ALA A 201 14.78 -22.65 7.53
N ALA A 202 15.26 -21.67 6.76
CA ALA A 202 15.93 -21.91 5.48
C ALA A 202 17.21 -22.77 5.60
N ALA A 203 17.90 -22.74 6.75
CA ALA A 203 19.11 -23.54 6.97
C ALA A 203 18.81 -25.04 7.18
N GLY A 204 17.57 -25.39 7.54
CA GLY A 204 17.13 -26.78 7.68
C GLY A 204 16.77 -27.45 6.35
N LEU A 205 16.73 -26.69 5.24
CA LEU A 205 16.35 -27.21 3.93
C LEU A 205 17.56 -27.80 3.19
N ALA A 206 17.37 -28.99 2.64
CA ALA A 206 18.39 -29.69 1.87
C ALA A 206 18.67 -29.00 0.52
N GLU A 207 19.90 -29.13 0.01
CA GLU A 207 20.29 -28.55 -1.28
C GLU A 207 19.42 -29.05 -2.45
N SER A 208 18.94 -30.29 -2.40
CA SER A 208 18.04 -30.86 -3.40
C SER A 208 16.71 -30.13 -3.49
N PHE A 209 16.20 -29.61 -2.37
CA PHE A 209 14.97 -28.82 -2.36
C PHE A 209 15.18 -27.53 -3.16
N TRP A 210 16.30 -26.84 -2.92
CA TRP A 210 16.64 -25.61 -3.64
C TRP A 210 16.86 -25.85 -5.13
N ALA A 211 17.58 -26.91 -5.50
CA ALA A 211 17.81 -27.28 -6.88
C ALA A 211 16.50 -27.57 -7.64
N GLN A 212 15.57 -28.30 -7.00
CA GLN A 212 14.25 -28.57 -7.57
C GLN A 212 13.43 -27.29 -7.73
N LEU A 213 13.44 -26.43 -6.70
CA LEU A 213 12.69 -25.17 -6.72
C LEU A 213 13.15 -24.25 -7.85
N GLN A 214 14.47 -24.10 -8.07
CA GLN A 214 15.00 -23.30 -9.17
C GLN A 214 14.68 -23.91 -10.54
N SER A 215 14.61 -25.24 -10.65
CA SER A 215 14.24 -25.91 -11.90
C SER A 215 12.77 -25.73 -12.25
N GLU A 216 11.88 -25.69 -11.25
CA GLU A 216 10.43 -25.50 -11.45
C GLU A 216 10.07 -24.02 -11.65
N TYR A 217 10.78 -23.12 -10.96
CA TYR A 217 10.56 -21.66 -10.99
C TYR A 217 11.86 -20.93 -11.31
N PRO A 218 12.25 -20.82 -12.61
CA PRO A 218 13.53 -20.22 -12.99
C PRO A 218 13.70 -18.75 -12.62
N GLU A 219 12.59 -18.01 -12.49
CA GLU A 219 12.56 -16.59 -12.10
C GLU A 219 12.46 -16.38 -10.59
N LEU A 220 12.44 -17.47 -9.80
CA LEU A 220 12.39 -17.37 -8.35
C LEU A 220 13.69 -16.78 -7.80
N ASP A 221 13.52 -15.73 -7.01
CA ASP A 221 14.57 -15.08 -6.23
C ASP A 221 14.46 -15.50 -4.76
N ARG A 222 15.60 -15.45 -4.08
CA ARG A 222 15.74 -15.72 -2.65
C ARG A 222 16.46 -14.55 -2.00
N ARG A 223 15.71 -13.80 -1.20
CA ARG A 223 16.21 -12.62 -0.50
C ARG A 223 16.02 -12.74 1.01
N GLN A 224 16.76 -11.93 1.76
CA GLN A 224 16.58 -11.80 3.20
C GLN A 224 16.08 -10.40 3.52
N ASN A 225 15.07 -10.30 4.40
CA ASN A 225 14.64 -9.03 4.95
C ASN A 225 14.40 -9.13 6.46
N LEU A 226 14.34 -7.99 7.15
CA LEU A 226 13.99 -7.93 8.56
C LEU A 226 12.60 -8.53 8.78
N CYS A 227 12.47 -9.50 9.68
CA CYS A 227 11.18 -10.14 9.95
C CYS A 227 10.11 -9.14 10.37
N SER A 228 10.47 -8.09 11.11
CA SER A 228 9.57 -7.02 11.53
C SER A 228 8.95 -6.21 10.38
N GLU A 229 9.51 -6.29 9.18
CA GLU A 229 8.99 -5.60 7.99
C GLU A 229 8.08 -6.49 7.15
N VAL A 230 8.11 -7.82 7.35
CA VAL A 230 7.47 -8.80 6.45
C VAL A 230 6.52 -9.76 7.19
N ILE A 231 6.62 -9.82 8.51
CA ILE A 231 5.71 -10.55 9.40
C ILE A 231 4.98 -9.48 10.22
N ASP A 232 3.71 -9.23 9.90
CA ASP A 232 2.81 -8.53 10.81
C ASP A 232 2.52 -9.47 12.00
N ASP A 233 2.73 -8.98 13.23
CA ASP A 233 2.45 -9.67 14.50
C ASP A 233 0.98 -10.09 14.64
#